data_AF-A0A7G8J030-F1
#
_entry.id   AF-A0A7G8J030-F1
#
_cell.length_a   1.000
_cell.length_b   1.000
_cell.length_c   1.000
_cell.angle_alpha   90.00
_cell.angle_beta   90.00
_cell.angle_gamma   90.00
#
_symmetry.space_group_name_H-M   'P 1'
#
loop_
_entity.id
_entity.type
_entity.pdbx_description
1 polymer ?
#
loop_
_entity_poly.entity_id
_entity_poly.type
_entity_poly.pdbx_seq_one_letter_code
_entity_poly.pdbx_strand_id
1 'polypeptide(L)'
;MAPGGGWDEAVANNLKDGFYNHCFCPVGPEGPAFCIWEVREDITAQQFQDFIDGPNGVNFGLGAWMNICKEINVELAGNPPYPRKF
;
A
#
# COMPACT_ATOMS: atom_id res chain seq x y z
N MET A 1 15.87 8.90 -4.64
CA MET A 1 16.03 7.57 -4.01
C MET A 1 16.62 6.63 -5.06
N ALA A 2 17.56 5.76 -4.69
CA ALA A 2 18.42 5.06 -5.66
C ALA A 2 17.71 3.83 -6.30
N PRO A 3 17.79 3.66 -7.64
CA PRO A 3 17.36 2.43 -8.31
C PRO A 3 18.17 1.20 -7.84
N GLY A 4 17.53 0.01 -7.81
CA GLY A 4 18.23 -1.27 -7.61
C GLY A 4 18.25 -1.87 -6.20
N GLY A 5 17.55 -1.27 -5.22
CA GLY A 5 17.46 -1.79 -3.84
C GLY A 5 16.40 -2.87 -3.61
N GLY A 6 15.96 -3.60 -4.65
CA GLY A 6 14.83 -4.55 -4.58
C GLY A 6 13.44 -3.91 -4.60
N TRP A 7 13.36 -2.58 -4.56
CA TRP A 7 12.10 -1.84 -4.54
C TRP A 7 11.28 -2.01 -5.82
N ASP A 8 11.92 -1.90 -6.99
CA ASP A 8 11.23 -2.01 -8.28
C ASP A 8 10.60 -3.40 -8.46
N GLU A 9 11.29 -4.44 -7.99
CA GLU A 9 10.81 -5.82 -8.00
C GLU A 9 9.63 -6.01 -7.03
N ALA A 10 9.72 -5.45 -5.81
CA ALA A 10 8.60 -5.48 -4.87
C ALA A 10 7.36 -4.78 -5.43
N VAL A 11 7.53 -3.61 -6.07
CA VAL A 11 6.42 -2.90 -6.73
C VAL A 11 5.82 -3.74 -7.87
N ALA A 12 6.65 -4.37 -8.70
CA ALA A 12 6.17 -5.22 -9.79
C ALA A 12 5.41 -6.46 -9.29
N ASN A 13 5.90 -7.11 -8.24
CA ASN A 13 5.26 -8.27 -7.63
C ASN A 13 3.93 -7.88 -6.96
N ASN A 14 3.92 -6.81 -6.18
CA ASN A 14 2.70 -6.30 -5.55
C ASN A 14 1.65 -5.97 -6.61
N LEU A 15 2.04 -5.29 -7.71
CA LEU A 15 1.14 -4.94 -8.80
C LEU A 15 0.52 -6.18 -9.45
N LYS A 16 1.34 -7.22 -9.68
CA LYS A 16 0.87 -8.52 -10.20
C LYS A 16 -0.14 -9.19 -9.27
N ASP A 17 0.08 -9.09 -7.96
CA ASP A 17 -0.79 -9.68 -6.94
C ASP A 17 -2.06 -8.84 -6.70
N GLY A 18 -2.13 -7.62 -7.22
CA GLY A 18 -3.31 -6.75 -7.17
C GLY A 18 -3.21 -5.60 -6.16
N PHE A 19 -2.00 -5.23 -5.76
CA PHE A 19 -1.71 -4.16 -4.80
C PHE A 19 -0.77 -3.12 -5.39
N TYR A 20 -1.10 -1.84 -5.26
CA TYR A 20 -0.22 -0.76 -5.70
C TYR A 20 -0.17 0.37 -4.69
N ASN A 21 1.04 0.74 -4.24
CA ASN A 21 1.22 1.90 -3.37
C ASN A 21 1.37 3.17 -4.22
N HIS A 22 0.42 4.08 -4.10
CA HIS A 22 0.49 5.39 -4.77
C HIS A 22 1.36 6.36 -4.01
N CYS A 23 1.30 6.34 -2.68
CA CYS A 23 2.11 7.20 -1.86
C CYS A 23 2.43 6.60 -0.49
N PHE A 24 3.61 6.99 0.01
CA PHE A 24 4.05 6.79 1.38
C PHE A 24 4.38 8.17 1.96
N CYS A 25 3.54 8.65 2.89
CA CYS A 25 3.62 10.00 3.45
C CYS A 25 3.93 9.94 4.95
N PRO A 26 5.20 9.75 5.37
CA PRO A 26 5.60 9.82 6.77
C PRO A 26 5.49 11.27 7.27
N VAL A 27 4.94 11.46 8.48
CA VAL A 27 4.82 12.81 9.07
C VAL A 27 6.07 13.23 9.86
N GLY A 28 6.97 12.29 10.16
CA GLY A 28 8.22 12.51 10.86
C GLY A 28 8.96 11.20 11.16
N PRO A 29 10.19 11.25 11.71
CA PRO A 29 11.02 10.05 11.95
C PRO A 29 10.38 9.01 12.89
N GLU A 30 9.61 9.46 13.88
CA GLU A 30 8.89 8.60 14.84
C GLU A 30 7.36 8.68 14.66
N GLY A 31 6.91 9.38 13.62
CA GLY A 31 5.50 9.64 13.38
C GLY A 31 4.83 8.53 12.56
N PRO A 32 3.48 8.53 12.48
CA PRO A 32 2.77 7.65 11.57
C PRO A 32 3.14 7.93 10.12
N ALA A 33 2.99 6.90 9.28
CA ALA A 33 2.97 7.05 7.85
C ALA A 33 1.54 6.89 7.33
N PHE A 34 1.10 7.83 6.51
CA PHE A 34 -0.16 7.72 5.80
C PHE A 34 0.11 7.21 4.39
N CYS A 35 -0.44 6.04 4.08
CA CYS A 35 -0.26 5.41 2.78
C CYS A 35 -1.57 5.44 2.01
N ILE A 36 -1.49 5.70 0.70
CA ILE A 36 -2.60 5.47 -0.22
C ILE A 36 -2.24 4.27 -1.08
N TRP A 37 -3.09 3.25 -1.02
CA TRP A 37 -2.98 2.04 -1.80
C TRP A 37 -4.19 1.90 -2.72
N GLU A 38 -3.94 1.44 -3.93
CA GLU A 38 -4.96 0.96 -4.84
C GLU A 38 -4.91 -0.57 -4.85
N VAL A 39 -6.10 -1.17 -4.80
CA VAL A 39 -6.28 -2.60 -4.67
C VAL A 39 -7.24 -3.06 -5.75
N ARG A 40 -6.97 -4.22 -6.37
CA ARG A 40 -7.83 -4.80 -7.41
C ARG A 40 -9.21 -5.13 -6.83
N GLU A 41 -10.27 -4.96 -7.64
CA GLU A 41 -11.68 -5.00 -7.19
C GLU A 41 -12.13 -6.34 -6.55
N ASP A 42 -11.45 -7.45 -6.85
CA ASP A 42 -11.74 -8.78 -6.31
C ASP A 42 -11.11 -9.04 -4.93
N ILE A 43 -10.30 -8.11 -4.42
CA ILE A 43 -9.60 -8.26 -3.15
C ILE A 43 -10.40 -7.62 -2.02
N THR A 44 -10.66 -8.42 -0.99
CA THR A 44 -11.37 -7.97 0.21
C THR A 44 -10.48 -7.11 1.12
N ALA A 45 -11.11 -6.28 1.97
CA ALA A 45 -10.40 -5.49 2.98
C ALA A 45 -9.53 -6.34 3.90
N GLN A 46 -9.96 -7.56 4.26
CA GLN A 46 -9.17 -8.47 5.09
C GLN A 46 -7.93 -8.98 4.35
N GLN A 47 -8.06 -9.38 3.08
CA GLN A 47 -6.90 -9.80 2.28
C GLN A 47 -5.88 -8.67 2.11
N PHE A 48 -6.35 -7.43 1.97
CA PHE A 48 -5.46 -6.28 1.95
C PHE A 48 -4.75 -6.05 3.29
N GLN A 49 -5.49 -6.16 4.41
CA GLN A 49 -4.89 -6.08 5.76
C GLN A 49 -3.82 -7.18 5.95
N ASP A 50 -4.12 -8.42 5.58
CA ASP A 50 -3.19 -9.55 5.67
C ASP A 50 -1.93 -9.32 4.82
N PHE A 51 -2.08 -8.75 3.62
CA PHE A 51 -0.95 -8.37 2.77
C PHE A 51 -0.07 -7.29 3.44
N ILE A 52 -0.68 -6.20 3.91
CA ILE A 52 0.04 -5.08 4.53
C ILE A 52 0.79 -5.51 5.78
N ASP A 53 0.19 -6.38 6.59
CA ASP A 53 0.80 -6.93 7.81
C ASP A 53 1.81 -8.05 7.52
N GLY A 54 1.79 -8.60 6.31
CA GLY A 54 2.63 -9.71 5.86
C GLY A 54 4.07 -9.34 5.45
N PRO A 55 4.84 -10.34 5.01
CA PRO A 55 6.25 -10.16 4.65
C PRO A 55 6.48 -9.30 3.41
N ASN A 56 5.50 -9.27 2.51
CA ASN A 56 5.56 -8.53 1.24
C ASN A 56 4.94 -7.13 1.35
N GLY A 57 4.31 -6.82 2.48
CA GLY A 57 3.69 -5.53 2.78
C GLY A 57 4.61 -4.59 3.56
N VAL A 58 4.00 -3.61 4.23
CA VAL A 58 4.70 -2.54 4.97
C VAL A 58 5.40 -3.07 6.22
N ASN A 59 4.99 -4.24 6.72
CA ASN A 59 5.65 -4.86 7.86
C ASN A 59 7.02 -5.48 7.55
N PHE A 60 7.35 -5.68 6.28
CA PHE A 60 8.61 -6.34 5.84
C PHE A 60 8.87 -7.70 6.52
N GLY A 61 7.84 -8.34 7.07
CA GLY A 61 7.96 -9.61 7.81
C GLY A 61 8.55 -9.48 9.21
N LEU A 62 8.75 -8.26 9.68
CA LEU A 62 9.38 -7.95 10.97
C LEU A 62 8.36 -7.54 12.04
N GLY A 63 7.09 -7.33 11.68
CA GLY A 63 6.11 -6.74 12.58
C GLY A 63 6.49 -5.32 13.00
N ALA A 64 7.20 -4.60 12.14
CA ALA A 64 7.79 -3.29 12.46
C ALA A 64 6.74 -2.17 12.56
N TRP A 65 5.55 -2.37 12.01
CA TRP A 65 4.49 -1.38 11.95
C TRP A 65 3.17 -1.93 12.51
N MET A 66 2.39 -1.05 13.12
CA MET A 66 0.98 -1.34 13.45
C MET A 66 0.11 -0.73 12.35
N ASN A 67 -0.34 -1.56 11.40
CA ASN A 67 -1.11 -1.08 10.26
C ASN A 67 -2.61 -1.09 10.54
N ILE A 68 -3.29 -0.01 10.16
CA ILE A 68 -4.74 0.09 10.22
C ILE A 68 -5.23 0.43 8.82
N CYS A 69 -5.80 -0.55 8.11
CA CYS A 69 -6.31 -0.34 6.77
C CYS A 69 -7.78 0.13 6.82
N LYS A 70 -8.09 1.14 6.01
CA LYS A 70 -9.46 1.64 5.82
C LYS A 70 -9.71 1.87 4.35
N GLU A 71 -10.84 1.35 3.87
CA GLU A 71 -11.28 1.58 2.51
C GLU A 71 -11.68 3.05 2.31
N ILE A 72 -11.27 3.61 1.18
CA ILE A 72 -11.65 4.95 0.76
C ILE A 72 -12.87 4.79 -0.16
N ASN A 73 -14.02 5.32 0.27
CA ASN A 73 -15.19 5.38 -0.60
C ASN A 73 -14.97 6.46 -1.68
N VAL A 74 -14.67 6.02 -2.91
CA VAL A 74 -14.40 6.91 -4.05
C VAL A 74 -15.64 7.67 -4.53
N GLU A 75 -16.84 7.13 -4.33
CA GLU A 75 -18.08 7.86 -4.66
C GLU A 75 -18.23 9.13 -3.81
N LEU A 76 -17.80 9.05 -2.54
CA LEU A 76 -17.78 10.19 -1.62
C LEU A 76 -16.54 11.08 -1.78
N ALA A 77 -15.38 10.48 -2.07
CA ALA A 77 -14.11 11.20 -2.19
C ALA A 77 -13.95 11.95 -3.53
N GLY A 78 -14.73 11.58 -4.55
CA GLY A 78 -14.57 12.09 -5.91
C GLY A 78 -13.39 11.43 -6.63
N ASN A 79 -12.77 12.15 -7.57
CA ASN A 79 -11.68 11.60 -8.37
C ASN A 79 -10.33 11.68 -7.62
N PRO A 80 -9.67 10.55 -7.33
CA PRO A 80 -8.34 10.56 -6.71
C PRO A 80 -7.30 11.26 -7.59
N PRO A 81 -6.24 11.86 -7.00
CA PRO A 81 -5.20 12.56 -7.76
C PRO A 81 -4.24 11.60 -8.49
N TYR A 82 -4.36 10.31 -8.27
CA TYR A 82 -3.48 9.28 -8.82
C TYR A 82 -4.08 8.60 -10.05
N PRO A 83 -3.30 8.35 -11.13
CA PRO A 83 -3.76 7.54 -12.24
C PRO A 83 -4.07 6.10 -11.80
N ARG A 84 -5.24 5.58 -12.20
CA ARG A 84 -5.63 4.19 -11.91
C ARG A 84 -4.62 3.17 -12.44
N LYS A 85 -4.45 2.08 -11.71
CA LYS A 85 -3.64 0.89 -12.08
C LYS A 85 -4.49 -0.33 -12.39
N PHE A 86 -5.66 -0.44 -11.76
CA PHE A 86 -6.68 -1.48 -11.99
C PHE A 86 -7.99 -0.85 -12.45
#